data_AF-A0A517PA89-F1
#
_entry.id   AF-A0A517PA89-F1
#
_cell.length_a   1.000
_cell.length_b   1.000
_cell.length_c   1.000
_cell.angle_alpha   90.00
_cell.angle_beta   90.00
_cell.angle_gamma   90.00
#
_symmetry.space_group_name_H-M   'P 1'
#
loop_
_entity.id
_entity.type
_entity.pdbx_description
1 polymer ?
#
loop_
_entity_poly.entity_id
_entity_poly.type
_entity_poly.pdbx_seq_one_letter_code
_entity_poly.pdbx_strand_id
1 'polypeptide(L)'
;MPRSRRSSRSDSRGDSARGAETSSSSPGGGFRRGVGTGGPADDDALITDQAEFDDFCQRARDARLVAFDTEFVSESTFRPELCLMQFSAAGETVGVDPFELTDLTPWWDLMTDDRTTVIVHGGQAEVKFCLEATGQAPRRLVDVQLAEGLRSTSYPLGYDALVQRVLNVRAPKGSQTRTDWRRRPLSADQLSYALRDAEFLPKIWEIQRKDLQERGRTAWAAAEFVRFVRSLAEDHRREPHERLSGLSKLSRRDLAVAREVAIWRQAEAEEKNRPVRRILRDDLVIDIAKRQPETEEQLLAPRDMNRGDIRRSAEDLLAAIERGKAVSDDDLPERVRREGPDKNPDEHVLGQLLGIALSSLCNEHEVARTIAGTAKDLRELVRWHTAGRPEGVEVPLLATGWRKELCGQLLTDLLDGEIAMRVADAKGDHPLSFERG
;
A
#
# COMPACT_ATOMS: atom_id res chain seq x y z
N MET A 1 -61.62 -48.28 10.25
CA MET A 1 -62.06 -48.15 8.85
C MET A 1 -60.85 -48.15 7.93
N PRO A 2 -60.41 -49.32 7.45
CA PRO A 2 -59.45 -49.50 6.36
C PRO A 2 -60.17 -49.89 5.06
N ARG A 3 -59.54 -49.69 3.89
CA ARG A 3 -59.73 -50.47 2.64
C ARG A 3 -58.73 -49.95 1.59
N SER A 4 -57.72 -50.76 1.23
CA SER A 4 -57.71 -51.71 0.08
C SER A 4 -57.25 -51.00 -1.21
N ARG A 5 -56.37 -51.52 -2.07
CA ARG A 5 -56.17 -52.91 -2.50
C ARG A 5 -54.82 -53.06 -3.22
N ARG A 6 -54.30 -54.29 -3.16
CA ARG A 6 -53.16 -54.86 -3.86
C ARG A 6 -53.44 -55.13 -5.37
N SER A 7 -52.33 -55.49 -6.04
CA SER A 7 -52.18 -56.54 -7.06
C SER A 7 -52.42 -56.10 -8.51
N SER A 8 -51.75 -56.62 -9.53
CA SER A 8 -50.67 -57.62 -9.67
C SER A 8 -50.29 -57.74 -11.15
N ARG A 9 -49.02 -58.07 -11.42
CA ARG A 9 -48.47 -58.98 -12.47
C ARG A 9 -49.26 -59.18 -13.77
N SER A 10 -48.57 -59.13 -14.92
CA SER A 10 -48.11 -60.36 -15.62
C SER A 10 -47.37 -60.07 -16.93
N ASP A 11 -46.28 -60.82 -17.12
CA ASP A 11 -45.80 -61.52 -18.31
C ASP A 11 -45.78 -60.84 -19.70
N SER A 12 -44.61 -60.85 -20.35
CA SER A 12 -44.27 -61.94 -21.28
C SER A 12 -42.94 -61.76 -22.02
N ARG A 13 -42.11 -62.82 -21.96
CA ARG A 13 -41.36 -63.53 -23.01
C ARG A 13 -40.65 -62.75 -24.14
N GLY A 14 -39.39 -63.11 -24.40
CA GLY A 14 -38.76 -62.90 -25.71
C GLY A 14 -37.24 -63.08 -25.77
N ASP A 15 -36.81 -64.34 -25.84
CA ASP A 15 -35.66 -64.92 -26.57
C ASP A 15 -34.32 -64.14 -26.84
N SER A 16 -33.24 -64.74 -26.34
CA SER A 16 -31.99 -65.17 -27.02
C SER A 16 -31.45 -64.40 -28.24
N ALA A 17 -30.21 -63.90 -28.15
CA ALA A 17 -29.05 -64.40 -28.95
C ALA A 17 -27.77 -63.58 -28.73
N ARG A 18 -26.65 -64.29 -28.93
CA ARG A 18 -25.24 -63.94 -28.72
C ARG A 18 -24.71 -62.84 -29.66
N GLY A 19 -23.63 -62.16 -29.27
CA GLY A 19 -22.77 -61.48 -30.23
C GLY A 19 -21.72 -60.54 -29.66
N ALA A 20 -20.52 -61.08 -29.43
CA ALA A 20 -19.19 -60.51 -29.67
C ALA A 20 -18.78 -59.11 -29.14
N GLU A 21 -17.60 -59.15 -28.50
CA GLU A 21 -16.61 -58.12 -28.26
C GLU A 21 -16.49 -57.08 -29.40
N THR A 22 -16.20 -55.83 -29.06
CA THR A 22 -15.04 -55.09 -29.60
C THR A 22 -14.86 -53.76 -28.88
N SER A 23 -13.64 -53.60 -28.39
CA SER A 23 -13.00 -52.35 -28.01
C SER A 23 -13.12 -51.26 -29.08
N SER A 24 -13.55 -50.06 -28.69
CA SER A 24 -13.06 -48.84 -29.35
C SER A 24 -12.92 -47.71 -28.33
N SER A 25 -11.67 -47.39 -28.06
CA SER A 25 -11.19 -46.21 -27.36
C SER A 25 -11.32 -45.00 -28.28
N SER A 26 -11.86 -43.90 -27.75
CA SER A 26 -11.68 -42.55 -28.30
C SER A 26 -11.46 -41.60 -27.13
N PRO A 27 -10.32 -40.88 -27.07
CA PRO A 27 -10.02 -40.00 -25.95
C PRO A 27 -10.65 -38.62 -26.16
N GLY A 28 -11.56 -38.25 -25.25
CA GLY A 28 -11.90 -36.85 -25.02
C GLY A 28 -10.74 -36.17 -24.30
N GLY A 29 -10.05 -35.25 -25.00
CA GLY A 29 -8.98 -34.43 -24.45
C GLY A 29 -9.52 -33.40 -23.46
N GLY A 30 -9.70 -33.81 -22.20
CA GLY A 30 -9.89 -32.91 -21.08
C GLY A 30 -8.54 -32.33 -20.66
N PHE A 31 -8.37 -31.01 -20.83
CA PHE A 31 -7.25 -30.26 -20.26
C PHE A 31 -7.40 -30.21 -18.73
N ARG A 32 -6.85 -31.21 -18.04
CA ARG A 32 -6.52 -31.13 -16.60
C ARG A 32 -5.01 -31.02 -16.50
N ARG A 33 -4.48 -29.79 -16.38
CA ARG A 33 -3.19 -29.60 -15.70
C ARG A 33 -3.49 -29.34 -14.24
N GLY A 34 -3.04 -30.26 -13.40
CA GLY A 34 -3.10 -30.12 -11.95
C GLY A 34 -2.32 -28.90 -11.51
N VAL A 35 -2.92 -28.16 -10.58
CA VAL A 35 -2.20 -27.24 -9.70
C VAL A 35 -1.24 -28.12 -8.90
N GLY A 36 0.06 -27.90 -9.05
CA GLY A 36 1.09 -28.62 -8.31
C GLY A 36 0.89 -28.43 -6.81
N THR A 37 0.72 -29.53 -6.10
CA THR A 37 0.80 -29.55 -4.64
C THR A 37 2.26 -29.34 -4.26
N GLY A 38 2.54 -28.32 -3.45
CA GLY A 38 3.88 -27.93 -3.03
C GLY A 38 4.75 -29.09 -2.56
N GLY A 39 5.88 -29.28 -3.24
CA GLY A 39 7.04 -29.99 -2.70
C GLY A 39 7.83 -29.08 -1.74
N PRO A 40 8.81 -29.63 -1.00
CA PRO A 40 9.76 -28.80 -0.25
C PRO A 40 10.42 -27.82 -1.22
N ALA A 41 10.53 -26.55 -0.84
CA ALA A 41 11.34 -25.60 -1.58
C ALA A 41 12.78 -26.12 -1.57
N ASP A 42 13.29 -26.52 -2.74
CA ASP A 42 14.69 -26.89 -2.90
C ASP A 42 15.56 -25.64 -2.64
N ASP A 43 16.71 -25.81 -1.99
CA ASP A 43 17.73 -24.76 -1.83
C ASP A 43 18.13 -24.13 -3.19
N ASP A 44 17.88 -24.83 -4.29
CA ASP A 44 18.07 -24.38 -5.69
C ASP A 44 17.22 -23.15 -6.07
N ALA A 45 16.22 -22.75 -5.27
CA ALA A 45 15.40 -21.57 -5.52
C ALA A 45 15.95 -20.28 -4.88
N LEU A 46 17.08 -20.33 -4.17
CA LEU A 46 17.73 -19.18 -3.53
C LEU A 46 19.00 -18.79 -4.28
N ILE A 47 18.96 -17.65 -4.95
CA ILE A 47 20.11 -17.04 -5.63
C ILE A 47 20.99 -16.35 -4.59
N THR A 48 22.26 -16.78 -4.53
CA THR A 48 23.31 -16.21 -3.67
C THR A 48 24.56 -15.79 -4.45
N ASP A 49 24.61 -16.04 -5.76
CA ASP A 49 25.70 -15.67 -6.65
C ASP A 49 25.33 -14.48 -7.55
N GLN A 50 26.28 -13.56 -7.77
CA GLN A 50 26.07 -12.35 -8.56
C GLN A 50 25.77 -12.64 -10.03
N ALA A 51 26.45 -13.61 -10.65
CA ALA A 51 26.24 -13.91 -12.07
C ALA A 51 24.85 -14.51 -12.30
N GLU A 52 24.40 -15.36 -11.37
CA GLU A 52 23.04 -15.91 -11.40
C GLU A 52 21.97 -14.82 -11.23
N PHE A 53 22.20 -13.84 -10.34
CA PHE A 53 21.31 -12.70 -10.16
C PHE A 53 21.24 -11.79 -11.41
N ASP A 54 22.38 -11.50 -12.04
CA ASP A 54 22.45 -10.71 -13.26
C ASP A 54 21.71 -11.40 -14.41
N ASP A 55 21.93 -12.71 -14.57
CA ASP A 55 21.25 -13.54 -15.56
C ASP A 55 19.73 -13.60 -15.31
N PHE A 56 19.30 -13.70 -14.05
CA PHE A 56 17.89 -13.63 -13.67
C PHE A 56 17.29 -12.27 -14.04
N CYS A 57 17.96 -11.17 -13.70
CA CYS A 57 17.50 -9.81 -14.04
C CYS A 57 17.35 -9.62 -15.56
N GLN A 58 18.24 -10.22 -16.36
CA GLN A 58 18.13 -10.17 -17.82
C GLN A 58 16.90 -10.97 -18.33
N ARG A 59 16.67 -12.18 -17.82
CA ARG A 59 15.45 -12.96 -18.16
C ARG A 59 14.17 -12.23 -17.75
N ALA A 60 14.18 -11.61 -16.57
CA ALA A 60 13.07 -10.80 -16.06
C ALA A 60 12.77 -9.59 -16.95
N ARG A 61 13.81 -8.89 -17.41
CA ARG A 61 13.72 -7.80 -18.39
C ARG A 61 13.13 -8.26 -19.72
N ASP A 62 13.54 -9.42 -20.21
CA ASP A 62 13.02 -9.99 -21.45
C ASP A 62 11.54 -10.41 -21.33
N ALA A 63 11.13 -10.91 -20.16
CA ALA A 63 9.73 -11.21 -19.85
C ALA A 63 8.84 -9.96 -19.71
N ARG A 64 9.43 -8.79 -19.42
CA ARG A 64 8.76 -7.48 -19.23
C ARG A 64 7.71 -7.42 -18.12
N LEU A 65 7.65 -8.44 -17.29
CA LEU A 65 6.71 -8.54 -16.18
C LEU A 65 7.34 -9.38 -15.08
N VAL A 66 7.41 -8.81 -13.88
CA VAL A 66 8.07 -9.41 -12.72
C VAL A 66 7.19 -9.14 -11.51
N ALA A 67 6.84 -10.18 -10.77
CA ALA A 67 6.33 -10.01 -9.42
C ALA A 67 7.51 -9.81 -8.46
N PHE A 68 7.33 -8.95 -7.47
CA PHE A 68 8.36 -8.60 -6.51
C PHE A 68 7.76 -8.47 -5.12
N ASP A 69 8.46 -9.01 -4.13
CA ASP A 69 8.17 -8.84 -2.71
C ASP A 69 9.50 -8.76 -1.93
N THR A 70 9.44 -8.28 -0.69
CA THR A 70 10.61 -8.21 0.19
C THR A 70 10.33 -8.63 1.62
N GLU A 71 11.33 -9.22 2.27
CA GLU A 71 11.36 -9.38 3.72
C GLU A 71 12.45 -8.49 4.32
N PHE A 72 12.12 -7.80 5.41
CA PHE A 72 13.01 -6.82 6.02
C PHE A 72 12.79 -6.63 7.52
N VAL A 73 13.77 -6.06 8.20
CA VAL A 73 13.68 -5.68 9.62
C VAL A 73 13.73 -4.15 9.74
N SER A 74 12.80 -3.54 10.47
CA SER A 74 12.67 -2.06 10.53
C SER A 74 12.58 -1.49 11.94
N GLU A 75 12.43 -2.33 12.96
CA GLU A 75 12.11 -1.92 14.33
C GLU A 75 13.32 -1.39 15.11
N SER A 76 14.54 -1.77 14.68
CA SER A 76 15.78 -1.51 15.42
C SER A 76 16.78 -0.62 14.68
N THR A 77 16.58 -0.37 13.40
CA THR A 77 17.53 0.33 12.52
C THR A 77 16.98 1.68 12.05
N PHE A 78 17.86 2.52 11.51
CA PHE A 78 17.46 3.82 10.94
C PHE A 78 16.75 3.64 9.61
N ARG A 79 17.34 2.85 8.72
CA ARG A 79 16.71 2.36 7.48
C ARG A 79 16.32 0.89 7.65
N PRO A 80 15.19 0.45 7.07
CA PRO A 80 14.87 -0.98 7.02
C PRO A 80 16.03 -1.78 6.42
N GLU A 81 16.38 -2.89 7.05
CA GLU A 81 17.40 -3.82 6.58
C GLU A 81 16.74 -4.83 5.64
N LEU A 82 17.01 -4.72 4.33
CA LEU A 82 16.51 -5.65 3.32
C LEU A 82 17.16 -7.02 3.54
N CYS A 83 16.36 -8.03 3.87
CA CYS A 83 16.83 -9.34 4.29
C CYS A 83 16.59 -10.43 3.25
N LEU A 84 15.59 -10.30 2.39
CA LEU A 84 15.33 -11.23 1.29
C LEU A 84 14.50 -10.51 0.23
N MET A 85 14.79 -10.79 -1.04
CA MET A 85 14.02 -10.30 -2.17
C MET A 85 13.38 -11.51 -2.86
N GLN A 86 12.10 -11.46 -3.18
CA GLN A 86 11.41 -12.56 -3.86
C GLN A 86 10.87 -12.13 -5.20
N PHE A 87 11.03 -12.99 -6.19
CA PHE A 87 10.64 -12.69 -7.56
C PHE A 87 9.86 -13.82 -8.19
N SER A 88 8.91 -13.46 -9.06
CA SER A 88 8.35 -14.39 -10.03
C SER A 88 8.33 -13.77 -11.42
N ALA A 89 9.10 -14.35 -12.34
CA ALA A 89 9.25 -13.89 -13.71
C ALA A 89 9.65 -15.06 -14.61
N ALA A 90 9.39 -14.97 -15.92
CA ALA A 90 9.79 -16.00 -16.89
C ALA A 90 9.38 -17.46 -16.58
N GLY A 91 8.38 -17.67 -15.72
CA GLY A 91 7.91 -19.00 -15.31
C GLY A 91 8.70 -19.64 -14.16
N GLU A 92 9.64 -18.90 -13.57
CA GLU A 92 10.37 -19.28 -12.35
C GLU A 92 10.01 -18.34 -11.19
N THR A 93 10.16 -18.85 -9.96
CA THR A 93 10.01 -18.08 -8.72
C THR A 93 11.26 -18.31 -7.88
N VAL A 94 11.95 -17.23 -7.53
CA VAL A 94 13.26 -17.27 -6.88
C VAL A 94 13.30 -16.33 -5.69
N GLY A 95 14.08 -16.70 -4.69
CA GLY A 95 14.52 -15.82 -3.61
C GLY A 95 15.92 -15.34 -3.93
N VAL A 96 16.26 -14.12 -3.53
CA VAL A 96 17.60 -13.55 -3.67
C VAL A 96 18.04 -13.08 -2.31
N ASP A 97 19.19 -13.59 -1.86
CA ASP A 97 19.81 -13.17 -0.61
C ASP A 97 20.65 -11.89 -0.82
N PRO A 98 20.19 -10.72 -0.37
CA PRO A 98 20.92 -9.47 -0.60
C PRO A 98 22.25 -9.39 0.16
N PHE A 99 22.50 -10.27 1.14
CA PHE A 99 23.74 -10.25 1.92
C PHE A 99 24.92 -10.95 1.23
N GLU A 100 24.63 -11.86 0.30
CA GLU A 100 25.65 -12.60 -0.45
C GLU A 100 26.01 -11.90 -1.77
N LEU A 101 25.21 -10.91 -2.18
CA LEU A 101 25.42 -10.15 -3.43
C LEU A 101 26.23 -8.88 -3.21
N THR A 102 27.06 -8.56 -4.22
CA THR A 102 27.86 -7.32 -4.22
C THR A 102 27.14 -6.13 -4.84
N ASP A 103 26.17 -6.38 -5.73
CA ASP A 103 25.46 -5.36 -6.45
C ASP A 103 24.00 -5.75 -6.71
N LEU A 104 23.07 -4.92 -6.22
CA LEU A 104 21.62 -5.05 -6.45
C LEU A 104 21.11 -4.08 -7.53
N THR A 105 21.98 -3.23 -8.07
CA THR A 105 21.66 -2.22 -9.10
C THR A 105 20.93 -2.80 -10.31
N PRO A 106 21.27 -4.00 -10.84
CA PRO A 106 20.56 -4.59 -11.98
C PRO A 106 19.04 -4.69 -11.80
N TRP A 107 18.58 -5.00 -10.59
CA TRP A 107 17.16 -5.05 -10.25
C TRP A 107 16.55 -3.65 -10.13
N TRP A 108 17.22 -2.74 -9.42
CA TRP A 108 16.68 -1.41 -9.20
C TRP A 108 16.60 -0.58 -10.49
N ASP A 109 17.55 -0.76 -11.40
CA ASP A 109 17.50 -0.19 -12.75
C ASP A 109 16.32 -0.73 -13.55
N LEU A 110 16.01 -2.02 -13.43
CA LEU A 110 14.83 -2.62 -14.06
C LEU A 110 13.53 -2.03 -13.47
N MET A 111 13.44 -1.87 -12.15
CA MET A 111 12.25 -1.31 -11.50
C MET A 111 11.98 0.16 -11.91
N THR A 112 13.02 0.89 -12.30
CA THR A 112 12.95 2.29 -12.73
C THR A 112 12.89 2.46 -14.26
N ASP A 113 12.88 1.37 -15.04
CA ASP A 113 12.76 1.41 -16.49
C ASP A 113 11.31 1.62 -16.98
N ASP A 114 11.11 1.95 -18.26
CA ASP A 114 9.79 2.17 -18.88
C ASP A 114 9.20 0.95 -19.59
N ARG A 115 9.83 -0.22 -19.46
CA ARG A 115 9.53 -1.44 -20.22
C ARG A 115 8.94 -2.54 -19.36
N THR A 116 9.41 -2.67 -18.13
CA THR A 116 9.17 -3.79 -17.25
C THR A 116 8.08 -3.45 -16.25
N THR A 117 6.99 -4.22 -16.26
CA THR A 117 5.90 -4.05 -15.29
C THR A 117 6.25 -4.80 -14.01
N VAL A 118 6.31 -4.10 -12.89
CA VAL A 118 6.61 -4.69 -11.57
C VAL A 118 5.33 -4.81 -10.77
N ILE A 119 4.99 -6.04 -10.36
CA ILE A 119 3.76 -6.38 -9.64
C ILE A 119 4.10 -6.60 -8.17
N VAL A 120 3.37 -5.93 -7.29
CA VAL A 120 3.54 -5.99 -5.83
C VAL A 120 2.19 -6.14 -5.14
N HIS A 121 2.18 -6.58 -3.88
CA HIS A 121 1.02 -6.49 -3.00
C HIS A 121 1.29 -5.49 -1.87
N GLY A 122 0.60 -4.35 -1.85
CA GLY A 122 0.81 -3.35 -0.81
C GLY A 122 2.24 -2.78 -0.81
N GLY A 123 2.75 -2.43 -2.00
CA GLY A 123 4.18 -2.30 -2.30
C GLY A 123 4.90 -1.08 -1.75
N GLN A 124 4.54 -0.63 -0.54
CA GLN A 124 5.10 0.57 0.07
C GLN A 124 6.60 0.39 0.38
N ALA A 125 7.00 -0.79 0.85
CA ALA A 125 8.39 -1.07 1.19
C ALA A 125 9.25 -1.15 -0.08
N GLU A 126 8.77 -1.85 -1.10
CA GLU A 126 9.44 -2.05 -2.38
C GLU A 126 9.72 -0.71 -3.08
N VAL A 127 8.73 0.19 -3.10
CA VAL A 127 8.90 1.55 -3.62
C VAL A 127 9.94 2.33 -2.82
N LYS A 128 9.95 2.19 -1.49
CA LYS A 128 10.93 2.88 -0.63
C LYS A 128 12.34 2.36 -0.83
N PHE A 129 12.53 1.04 -0.92
CA PHE A 129 13.83 0.45 -1.23
C PHE A 129 14.35 0.93 -2.60
N CYS A 130 13.48 1.00 -3.61
CA CYS A 130 13.85 1.54 -4.92
C CYS A 130 14.29 3.01 -4.87
N LEU A 131 13.53 3.86 -4.16
CA LEU A 131 13.87 5.26 -3.95
C LEU A 131 15.18 5.44 -3.20
N GLU A 132 15.41 4.64 -2.15
CA GLU A 132 16.66 4.67 -1.38
C GLU A 132 17.86 4.20 -2.20
N ALA A 133 17.70 3.17 -3.03
CA ALA A 133 18.77 2.62 -3.85
C ALA A 133 19.14 3.51 -5.04
N THR A 134 18.18 4.20 -5.66
CA THR A 134 18.37 4.87 -6.97
C THR A 134 18.08 6.37 -6.98
N GLY A 135 17.41 6.89 -5.95
CA GLY A 135 16.81 8.23 -5.98
C GLY A 135 15.64 8.38 -6.96
N GLN A 136 15.25 7.32 -7.66
CA GLN A 136 14.19 7.31 -8.67
C GLN A 136 13.02 6.45 -8.23
N ALA A 137 11.82 6.82 -8.68
CA ALA A 137 10.61 6.08 -8.37
C ALA A 137 10.34 5.00 -9.45
N PRO A 138 9.74 3.85 -9.08
CA PRO A 138 9.31 2.85 -10.05
C PRO A 138 8.38 3.43 -11.11
N ARG A 139 8.61 3.14 -12.40
CA ARG A 139 7.82 3.77 -13.48
C ARG A 139 6.58 2.97 -13.88
N ARG A 140 6.62 1.64 -13.74
CA ARG A 140 5.54 0.72 -14.18
C ARG A 140 5.14 -0.25 -13.07
N LEU A 141 4.88 0.30 -11.89
CA LEU A 141 4.37 -0.45 -10.76
C LEU A 141 2.89 -0.79 -10.94
N VAL A 142 2.52 -2.02 -10.59
CA VAL A 142 1.14 -2.48 -10.40
C VAL A 142 1.02 -3.00 -8.97
N ASP A 143 0.06 -2.45 -8.22
CA ASP A 143 -0.26 -2.95 -6.89
C ASP A 143 -1.59 -3.72 -6.93
N VAL A 144 -1.53 -5.04 -6.72
CA VAL A 144 -2.72 -5.91 -6.79
C VAL A 144 -3.70 -5.67 -5.65
N GLN A 145 -3.27 -5.05 -4.54
CA GLN A 145 -4.14 -4.65 -3.44
C GLN A 145 -4.95 -3.39 -3.81
N LEU A 146 -4.31 -2.41 -4.47
CA LEU A 146 -5.02 -1.25 -5.02
C LEU A 146 -5.98 -1.66 -6.14
N ALA A 147 -5.55 -2.55 -7.04
CA ALA A 147 -6.41 -3.10 -8.08
C ALA A 147 -7.66 -3.77 -7.48
N GLU A 148 -7.52 -4.46 -6.34
CA GLU A 148 -8.63 -5.09 -5.63
C GLU A 148 -9.64 -4.10 -5.07
N GLY A 149 -9.18 -2.98 -4.54
CA GLY A 149 -10.08 -1.92 -4.07
C GLY A 149 -10.79 -1.16 -5.19
N LEU A 150 -10.45 -1.40 -6.46
CA LEU A 150 -11.18 -0.85 -7.62
C LEU A 150 -12.19 -1.83 -8.23
N ARG A 151 -12.24 -3.08 -7.75
CA ARG A 151 -13.25 -4.08 -8.12
C ARG A 151 -14.09 -4.60 -6.96
N SER A 152 -13.78 -4.15 -5.74
CA SER A 152 -14.49 -4.54 -4.53
C SER A 152 -14.45 -3.42 -3.51
N THR A 153 -15.29 -3.52 -2.48
CA THR A 153 -15.29 -2.61 -1.33
C THR A 153 -14.22 -2.96 -0.29
N SER A 154 -13.42 -4.01 -0.51
CA SER A 154 -12.41 -4.48 0.43
C SER A 154 -11.04 -3.85 0.14
N TYR A 155 -10.68 -2.81 0.89
CA TYR A 155 -9.32 -2.28 0.88
C TYR A 155 -8.98 -1.62 2.23
N PRO A 156 -7.79 -1.89 2.80
CA PRO A 156 -6.77 -2.82 2.31
C PRO A 156 -7.18 -4.30 2.51
N LEU A 157 -6.71 -5.19 1.65
CA LEU A 157 -6.90 -6.64 1.76
C LEU A 157 -5.54 -7.32 1.90
N GLY A 158 -5.35 -8.12 2.96
CA GLY A 158 -4.11 -8.88 3.17
C GLY A 158 -3.86 -9.91 2.06
N TYR A 159 -2.60 -10.31 1.87
CA TYR A 159 -2.17 -11.17 0.76
C TYR A 159 -2.93 -12.51 0.71
N ASP A 160 -2.95 -13.26 1.80
CA ASP A 160 -3.67 -14.55 1.89
C ASP A 160 -5.15 -14.42 1.51
N ALA A 161 -5.80 -13.35 1.96
CA ALA A 161 -7.20 -13.10 1.66
C ALA A 161 -7.41 -12.74 0.18
N LEU A 162 -6.43 -12.06 -0.44
CA LEU A 162 -6.44 -11.78 -1.88
C LEU A 162 -6.24 -13.07 -2.69
N VAL A 163 -5.25 -13.89 -2.34
CA VAL A 163 -5.00 -15.20 -2.98
C VAL A 163 -6.24 -16.07 -2.92
N GLN A 164 -6.85 -16.20 -1.73
CA GLN A 164 -8.07 -16.99 -1.56
C GLN A 164 -9.24 -16.43 -2.37
N ARG A 165 -9.37 -15.11 -2.49
CA ARG A 165 -10.47 -14.49 -3.24
C ARG A 165 -10.31 -14.65 -4.74
N VAL A 166 -9.12 -14.37 -5.26
CA VAL A 166 -8.87 -14.29 -6.70
C VAL A 166 -8.60 -15.67 -7.30
N LEU A 167 -7.88 -16.54 -6.58
CA LEU A 167 -7.47 -17.85 -7.06
C LEU A 167 -8.25 -19.02 -6.46
N ASN A 168 -9.07 -18.77 -5.43
CA ASN A 168 -9.75 -19.81 -4.65
C ASN A 168 -8.78 -20.85 -4.03
N VAL A 169 -7.54 -20.43 -3.77
CA VAL A 169 -6.51 -21.25 -3.12
C VAL A 169 -6.45 -20.87 -1.63
N ARG A 170 -6.59 -21.87 -0.76
CA ARG A 170 -6.39 -21.66 0.68
C ARG A 170 -4.90 -21.53 0.95
N ALA A 171 -4.48 -20.35 1.39
CA ALA A 171 -3.15 -20.18 1.98
C ALA A 171 -3.04 -21.09 3.22
N PRO A 172 -2.00 -21.94 3.32
CA PRO A 172 -1.71 -22.69 4.54
C PRO A 172 -1.54 -21.73 5.73
N LYS A 173 -1.99 -22.15 6.92
CA LYS A 173 -1.74 -21.39 8.15
C LYS A 173 -0.25 -21.50 8.52
N GLY A 174 0.53 -20.48 8.21
CA GLY A 174 1.90 -20.32 8.67
C GLY A 174 2.34 -18.89 8.42
N SER A 175 2.65 -18.15 9.49
CA SER A 175 3.08 -16.75 9.39
C SER A 175 4.54 -16.69 9.79
N GLN A 176 5.42 -16.48 8.80
CA GLN A 176 6.84 -16.19 9.04
C GLN A 176 7.10 -14.68 9.13
N THR A 177 6.06 -13.85 8.97
CA THR A 177 6.10 -12.37 8.97
C THR A 177 6.68 -11.72 10.23
N ARG A 178 6.92 -12.46 11.32
CA ARG A 178 7.54 -11.94 12.56
C ARG A 178 8.78 -12.75 12.97
N THR A 179 9.38 -13.47 12.04
CA THR A 179 10.63 -14.20 12.27
C THR A 179 11.83 -13.31 12.00
N ASP A 180 12.99 -13.69 12.52
CA ASP A 180 14.23 -12.96 12.26
C ASP A 180 14.77 -13.31 10.87
N TRP A 181 14.41 -12.52 9.87
CA TRP A 181 14.81 -12.69 8.48
C TRP A 181 16.29 -12.44 8.22
N ARG A 182 17.04 -11.93 9.20
CA ARG A 182 18.50 -11.76 9.08
C ARG A 182 19.27 -13.05 9.34
N ARG A 183 18.62 -14.06 9.94
CA ARG A 183 19.28 -15.31 10.27
C ARG A 183 19.69 -16.04 9.00
N ARG A 184 20.91 -16.59 9.02
CA ARG A 184 21.45 -17.47 7.99
C ARG A 184 21.94 -18.79 8.59
N PRO A 185 21.73 -19.93 7.89
CA PRO A 185 20.90 -20.07 6.69
C PRO A 185 19.41 -19.80 7.02
N LEU A 186 18.62 -19.42 6.02
CA LEU A 186 17.17 -19.34 6.14
C LEU A 186 16.60 -20.76 6.36
N SER A 187 15.51 -20.89 7.11
CA SER A 187 14.83 -22.19 7.21
C SER A 187 14.05 -22.50 5.94
N ALA A 188 13.85 -23.79 5.64
CA ALA A 188 13.00 -24.22 4.53
C ALA A 188 11.57 -23.64 4.62
N ASP A 189 11.03 -23.48 5.84
CA ASP A 189 9.73 -22.85 6.07
C ASP A 189 9.74 -21.35 5.75
N GLN A 190 10.82 -20.63 6.08
CA GLN A 190 11.00 -19.22 5.72
C GLN A 190 11.05 -19.06 4.20
N LEU A 191 11.88 -19.86 3.52
CA LEU A 191 12.01 -19.80 2.06
C LEU A 191 10.69 -20.16 1.37
N SER A 192 10.04 -21.26 1.76
CA SER A 192 8.74 -21.67 1.18
C SER A 192 7.63 -20.65 1.42
N TYR A 193 7.62 -20.00 2.58
CA TYR A 193 6.71 -18.88 2.85
C TYR A 193 6.98 -17.71 1.90
N ALA A 194 8.22 -17.23 1.84
CA ALA A 194 8.58 -16.04 1.09
C ALA A 194 8.38 -16.22 -0.44
N LEU A 195 8.79 -17.36 -1.01
CA LEU A 195 8.60 -17.62 -2.44
C LEU A 195 7.11 -17.58 -2.84
N ARG A 196 6.23 -18.04 -1.96
CA ARG A 196 4.78 -18.04 -2.21
C ARG A 196 4.22 -16.62 -2.32
N ASP A 197 4.78 -15.65 -1.62
CA ASP A 197 4.28 -14.27 -1.61
C ASP A 197 4.53 -13.57 -2.96
N ALA A 198 5.54 -14.01 -3.73
CA ALA A 198 5.74 -13.59 -5.12
C ALA A 198 5.05 -14.50 -6.17
N GLU A 199 4.95 -15.81 -5.91
CA GLU A 199 4.50 -16.83 -6.88
C GLU A 199 3.13 -16.52 -7.51
N PHE A 200 2.15 -16.11 -6.71
CA PHE A 200 0.77 -15.95 -7.20
C PHE A 200 0.48 -14.59 -7.81
N LEU A 201 1.33 -13.58 -7.59
CA LEU A 201 1.10 -12.20 -8.02
C LEU A 201 0.88 -12.07 -9.54
N PRO A 202 1.65 -12.72 -10.44
CA PRO A 202 1.41 -12.63 -11.88
C PRO A 202 0.01 -13.14 -12.26
N LYS A 203 -0.43 -14.24 -11.66
CA LYS A 203 -1.74 -14.85 -11.96
C LYS A 203 -2.88 -14.02 -11.39
N ILE A 204 -2.71 -13.47 -10.19
CA ILE A 204 -3.66 -12.54 -9.59
C ILE A 204 -3.82 -11.34 -10.52
N TRP A 205 -2.72 -10.70 -10.92
CA TRP A 205 -2.77 -9.54 -11.80
C TRP A 205 -3.44 -9.85 -13.14
N GLU A 206 -3.18 -11.01 -13.75
CA GLU A 206 -3.82 -11.40 -15.00
C GLU A 206 -5.37 -11.36 -14.90
N ILE A 207 -5.92 -11.99 -13.85
CA ILE A 207 -7.37 -12.05 -13.60
C ILE A 207 -7.91 -10.65 -13.29
N GLN A 208 -7.22 -9.95 -12.41
CA GLN A 208 -7.57 -8.61 -11.97
C GLN A 208 -7.61 -7.59 -13.13
N ARG A 209 -6.59 -7.63 -14.00
CA ARG A 209 -6.48 -6.77 -15.17
C ARG A 209 -7.63 -7.00 -16.15
N LYS A 210 -8.01 -8.27 -16.37
CA LYS A 210 -9.15 -8.63 -17.24
C LYS A 210 -10.46 -8.06 -16.71
N ASP A 211 -10.74 -8.25 -15.41
CA ASP A 211 -11.93 -7.70 -14.76
C ASP A 211 -11.97 -6.16 -14.81
N LEU A 212 -10.83 -5.49 -14.55
CA LEU A 212 -10.75 -4.03 -14.68
C LEU A 212 -11.03 -3.56 -16.12
N GLN A 213 -10.59 -4.32 -17.12
CA GLN A 213 -10.86 -4.00 -18.52
C GLN A 213 -12.34 -4.18 -18.85
N GLU A 214 -12.96 -5.27 -18.41
CA GLU A 214 -14.40 -5.54 -18.60
C GLU A 214 -15.28 -4.48 -17.93
N ARG A 215 -14.84 -3.93 -16.80
CA ARG A 215 -15.52 -2.83 -16.06
C ARG A 215 -15.19 -1.43 -16.59
N GLY A 216 -14.29 -1.29 -17.57
CA GLY A 216 -13.84 0.01 -18.07
C GLY A 216 -12.96 0.81 -17.09
N ARG A 217 -12.32 0.15 -16.12
CA ARG A 217 -11.55 0.77 -15.01
C ARG A 217 -10.04 0.66 -15.16
N THR A 218 -9.53 0.23 -16.32
CA THR A 218 -8.08 0.14 -16.54
C THR A 218 -7.37 1.48 -16.34
N ALA A 219 -7.96 2.58 -16.80
CA ALA A 219 -7.41 3.92 -16.60
C ALA A 219 -7.46 4.37 -15.13
N TRP A 220 -8.48 3.93 -14.38
CA TRP A 220 -8.60 4.23 -12.95
C TRP A 220 -7.46 3.57 -12.18
N ALA A 221 -7.21 2.28 -12.45
CA ALA A 221 -6.12 1.53 -11.82
C ALA A 221 -4.74 2.12 -12.14
N ALA A 222 -4.48 2.45 -13.42
CA ALA A 222 -3.23 3.09 -13.82
C ALA A 222 -3.00 4.43 -13.09
N ALA A 223 -4.04 5.26 -12.99
CA ALA A 223 -3.95 6.53 -12.26
C ALA A 223 -3.66 6.33 -10.76
N GLU A 224 -4.26 5.31 -10.14
CA GLU A 224 -4.01 4.99 -8.73
C GLU A 224 -2.61 4.46 -8.47
N PHE A 225 -2.06 3.60 -9.34
CA PHE A 225 -0.67 3.14 -9.19
C PHE A 225 0.32 4.30 -9.30
N VAL A 226 0.13 5.19 -10.28
CA VAL A 226 0.95 6.40 -10.44
C VAL A 226 0.82 7.31 -9.23
N ARG A 227 -0.40 7.52 -8.72
CA ARG A 227 -0.63 8.33 -7.53
C ARG A 227 0.04 7.73 -6.29
N PHE A 228 -0.05 6.41 -6.10
CA PHE A 228 0.58 5.69 -5.00
C PHE A 228 2.10 5.89 -5.00
N VAL A 229 2.75 5.61 -6.14
CA VAL A 229 4.20 5.79 -6.29
C VAL A 229 4.61 7.25 -6.08
N ARG A 230 3.90 8.20 -6.70
CA ARG A 230 4.18 9.63 -6.56
C ARG A 230 4.07 10.09 -5.11
N SER A 231 3.03 9.67 -4.38
CA SER A 231 2.85 10.02 -2.98
C SER A 231 4.00 9.53 -2.11
N LEU A 232 4.55 8.35 -2.40
CA LEU A 232 5.71 7.80 -1.69
C LEU A 232 7.00 8.53 -2.06
N ALA A 233 7.19 8.90 -3.33
CA ALA A 233 8.32 9.70 -3.77
C ALA A 233 8.30 11.12 -3.18
N GLU A 234 7.12 11.72 -3.07
CA GLU A 234 6.91 13.00 -2.36
C GLU A 234 7.23 12.86 -0.87
N ASP A 235 6.69 11.83 -0.20
CA ASP A 235 6.98 11.58 1.21
C ASP A 235 8.47 11.32 1.47
N HIS A 236 9.16 10.62 0.55
CA HIS A 236 10.60 10.37 0.65
C HIS A 236 11.43 11.67 0.59
N ARG A 237 11.04 12.62 -0.27
CA ARG A 237 11.70 13.94 -0.39
C ARG A 237 11.40 14.90 0.76
N ARG A 238 10.48 14.57 1.67
CA ARG A 238 10.14 15.46 2.79
C ARG A 238 11.33 15.65 3.71
N GLU A 239 11.46 16.88 4.20
CA GLU A 239 12.50 17.22 5.17
C GLU A 239 12.19 16.59 6.54
N PRO A 240 13.20 16.27 7.38
CA PRO A 240 12.99 15.60 8.67
C PRO A 240 11.99 16.32 9.59
N HIS A 241 12.01 17.65 9.55
CA HIS A 241 11.14 18.47 10.37
C HIS A 241 9.68 18.41 9.95
N GLU A 242 9.37 18.28 8.66
CA GLU A 242 7.99 18.21 8.16
C GLU A 242 7.25 16.95 8.66
N ARG A 243 8.00 15.90 8.99
CA ARG A 243 7.47 14.64 9.55
C ARG A 243 7.17 14.74 11.05
N LEU A 244 7.55 15.83 11.73
CA LEU A 244 7.30 16.01 13.15
C LEU A 244 5.81 16.22 13.45
N SER A 245 5.34 15.54 14.49
CA SER A 245 4.06 15.85 15.10
C SER A 245 4.15 17.09 16.00
N GLY A 246 3.06 17.87 16.09
CA GLY A 246 2.96 19.00 17.05
C GLY A 246 3.44 20.37 16.57
N LEU A 247 3.97 20.49 15.33
CA LEU A 247 4.49 21.74 14.77
C LEU A 247 3.50 22.91 14.74
N SER A 248 2.19 22.64 14.62
CA SER A 248 1.16 23.69 14.49
C SER A 248 1.07 24.66 15.68
N LYS A 249 1.63 24.25 16.83
CA LYS A 249 1.66 25.03 18.09
C LYS A 249 2.90 25.92 18.21
N LEU A 250 3.85 25.85 17.28
CA LEU A 250 5.11 26.57 17.32
C LEU A 250 4.99 27.96 16.63
N SER A 251 5.74 28.93 17.16
CA SER A 251 5.98 30.20 16.46
C SER A 251 6.93 29.98 15.26
N ARG A 252 7.06 30.95 14.35
CA ARG A 252 8.02 30.85 13.23
C ARG A 252 9.46 30.65 13.70
N ARG A 253 9.84 31.30 14.81
CA ARG A 253 11.15 31.16 15.45
C ARG A 253 11.34 29.76 16.03
N ASP A 254 10.35 29.25 16.76
CA ASP A 254 10.43 27.89 17.31
C ASP A 254 10.45 26.84 16.20
N LEU A 255 9.79 27.09 15.06
CA LEU A 255 9.87 26.20 13.88
C LEU A 255 11.28 26.13 13.31
N ALA A 256 12.02 27.25 13.28
CA ALA A 256 13.41 27.26 12.85
C ALA A 256 14.28 26.39 13.78
N VAL A 257 14.10 26.51 15.10
CA VAL A 257 14.79 25.65 16.07
C VAL A 257 14.39 24.18 15.90
N ALA A 258 13.09 23.88 15.78
CA ALA A 258 12.62 22.52 15.56
C ALA A 258 13.18 21.91 14.27
N ARG A 259 13.36 22.73 13.22
CA ARG A 259 13.98 22.30 11.96
C ARG A 259 15.41 21.84 12.17
N GLU A 260 16.25 22.67 12.75
CA GLU A 260 17.66 22.34 12.97
C GLU A 260 17.85 21.16 13.93
N VAL A 261 17.02 21.08 14.98
CA VAL A 261 17.02 19.91 15.90
C VAL A 261 16.57 18.64 15.18
N ALA A 262 15.60 18.72 14.26
CA ALA A 262 15.17 17.55 13.47
C ALA A 262 16.26 17.07 12.52
N ILE A 263 17.02 17.99 11.91
CA ILE A 263 18.16 17.69 11.04
C ILE A 263 19.26 16.99 11.84
N TRP A 264 19.64 17.55 13.00
CA TRP A 264 20.59 16.89 13.91
C TRP A 264 20.11 15.49 14.30
N ARG A 265 18.84 15.37 14.71
CA ARG A 265 18.25 14.09 15.11
C ARG A 265 18.32 13.05 13.99
N GLN A 266 18.12 13.47 12.73
CA GLN A 266 18.21 12.60 11.57
C GLN A 266 19.64 12.09 11.37
N ALA A 267 20.63 12.98 11.39
CA ALA A 267 22.04 12.63 11.23
C ALA A 267 22.50 11.68 12.35
N GLU A 268 22.13 11.97 13.59
CA GLU A 268 22.42 11.15 14.77
C GLU A 268 21.79 9.75 14.68
N ALA A 269 20.59 9.66 14.13
CA ALA A 269 19.87 8.42 13.92
C ALA A 269 20.54 7.55 12.84
N GLU A 270 20.98 8.18 11.75
CA GLU A 270 21.72 7.54 10.66
C GLU A 270 23.08 7.01 11.13
N GLU A 271 23.88 7.83 11.78
CA GLU A 271 25.20 7.44 12.29
C GLU A 271 25.11 6.26 13.27
N LYS A 272 24.12 6.30 14.18
CA LYS A 272 23.92 5.24 15.18
C LYS A 272 23.12 4.05 14.65
N ASN A 273 22.67 4.10 13.40
CA ASN A 273 21.72 3.17 12.78
C ASN A 273 20.54 2.82 13.73
N ARG A 274 19.82 3.85 14.19
CA ARG A 274 18.68 3.70 15.11
C ARG A 274 17.46 4.47 14.61
N PRO A 275 16.23 4.04 14.95
CA PRO A 275 15.04 4.81 14.65
C PRO A 275 15.10 6.24 15.23
N VAL A 276 14.67 7.25 14.47
CA VAL A 276 14.74 8.68 14.87
C VAL A 276 14.09 8.96 16.23
N ARG A 277 12.99 8.27 16.56
CA ARG A 277 12.28 8.42 17.86
C ARG A 277 13.05 7.82 19.04
N ARG A 278 13.98 6.89 18.80
CA ARG A 278 14.88 6.33 19.82
C ARG A 278 15.98 7.32 20.20
N ILE A 279 16.42 8.14 19.24
CA ILE A 279 17.33 9.27 19.48
C ILE A 279 16.62 10.32 20.31
N LEU A 280 15.57 10.94 19.75
CA LEU A 280 14.83 12.01 20.44
C LEU A 280 13.36 12.00 20.00
N ARG A 281 12.45 11.86 20.97
CA ARG A 281 11.00 11.79 20.68
C ARG A 281 10.49 13.14 20.17
N ASP A 282 9.45 13.11 19.34
CA ASP A 282 8.86 14.33 18.77
C ASP A 282 8.45 15.35 19.83
N ASP A 283 7.83 14.91 20.94
CA ASP A 283 7.40 15.78 22.03
C ASP A 283 8.58 16.54 22.67
N LEU A 284 9.74 15.89 22.77
CA LEU A 284 10.96 16.50 23.29
C LEU A 284 11.59 17.48 22.29
N VAL A 285 11.52 17.20 20.99
CA VAL A 285 11.94 18.17 19.95
C VAL A 285 11.09 19.44 20.05
N ILE A 286 9.76 19.29 20.16
CA ILE A 286 8.82 20.42 20.29
C ILE A 286 9.07 21.20 21.60
N ASP A 287 9.38 20.50 22.69
CA ASP A 287 9.69 21.13 23.98
C ASP A 287 11.02 21.91 23.94
N ILE A 288 12.08 21.33 23.38
CA ILE A 288 13.36 22.02 23.15
C ILE A 288 13.16 23.26 22.29
N ALA A 289 12.39 23.16 21.20
CA ALA A 289 12.11 24.28 20.32
C ALA A 289 11.44 25.47 21.03
N LYS A 290 10.64 25.21 22.06
CA LYS A 290 9.99 26.24 22.88
C LYS A 290 10.87 26.78 24.00
N ARG A 291 11.64 25.91 24.66
CA ARG A 291 12.48 26.30 25.81
C ARG A 291 13.81 26.94 25.38
N GLN A 292 14.32 26.55 24.21
CA GLN A 292 15.57 27.04 23.61
C GLN A 292 16.74 27.10 24.62
N PRO A 293 17.10 25.98 25.27
CA PRO A 293 18.15 25.96 26.28
C PRO A 293 19.51 26.41 25.71
N GLU A 294 20.25 27.18 26.49
CA GLU A 294 21.55 27.76 26.10
C GLU A 294 22.73 27.03 26.75
N THR A 295 22.47 26.24 27.79
CA THR A 295 23.48 25.46 28.51
C THR A 295 23.10 24.00 28.62
N GLU A 296 24.10 23.14 28.80
CA GLU A 296 23.87 21.70 29.03
C GLU A 296 22.97 21.46 30.25
N GLU A 297 23.13 22.24 31.31
CA GLU A 297 22.30 22.15 32.51
C GLU A 297 20.82 22.42 32.18
N GLN A 298 20.52 23.46 31.40
CA GLN A 298 19.15 23.78 30.98
C GLN A 298 18.58 22.73 30.02
N LEU A 299 19.42 22.18 29.14
CA LEU A 299 19.04 21.12 28.21
C LEU A 299 18.64 19.84 28.94
N LEU A 300 19.41 19.46 29.96
CA LEU A 300 19.24 18.21 30.72
C LEU A 300 18.30 18.32 31.92
N ALA A 301 17.81 19.51 32.26
CA ALA A 301 16.91 19.72 33.40
C ALA A 301 15.62 18.86 33.38
N PRO A 302 14.94 18.65 32.23
CA PRO A 302 13.81 17.73 32.18
C PRO A 302 14.24 16.28 32.42
N ARG A 303 13.45 15.54 33.21
CA ARG A 303 13.72 14.13 33.54
C ARG A 303 13.97 13.26 32.31
N ASP A 304 13.21 13.48 31.24
CA ASP A 304 13.30 12.69 30.01
C ASP A 304 14.53 13.04 29.14
N MET A 305 15.16 14.19 29.39
CA MET A 305 16.40 14.64 28.75
C MET A 305 17.65 14.18 29.50
N ASN A 306 17.53 13.91 30.81
CA ASN A 306 18.63 13.45 31.66
C ASN A 306 18.99 11.97 31.40
N ARG A 307 19.48 11.68 30.19
CA ARG A 307 19.93 10.35 29.74
C ARG A 307 21.39 10.42 29.30
N GLY A 308 22.12 9.33 29.50
CA GLY A 308 23.55 9.27 29.19
C GLY A 308 23.89 9.39 27.71
N ASP A 309 22.96 9.03 26.81
CA ASP A 309 23.11 9.22 25.37
C ASP A 309 22.90 10.66 24.92
N ILE A 310 21.89 11.35 25.46
CA ILE A 310 21.66 12.78 25.20
C ILE A 310 22.80 13.63 25.76
N ARG A 311 23.32 13.30 26.95
CA ARG A 311 24.48 13.99 27.53
C ARG A 311 25.70 13.97 26.61
N ARG A 312 25.96 12.84 25.95
CA ARG A 312 27.09 12.72 25.01
C ARG A 312 26.94 13.58 23.76
N SER A 313 25.69 13.82 23.33
CA SER A 313 25.39 14.63 22.13
C SER A 313 24.88 16.03 22.50
N ALA A 314 25.10 16.48 23.74
CA ALA A 314 24.55 17.74 24.24
C ALA A 314 25.14 18.95 23.51
N GLU A 315 26.44 18.93 23.23
CA GLU A 315 27.12 19.99 22.48
C GLU A 315 26.55 20.14 21.06
N ASP A 316 26.40 19.03 20.32
CA ASP A 316 25.84 19.04 18.97
C ASP A 316 24.37 19.51 18.94
N LEU A 317 23.59 19.10 19.95
CA LEU A 317 22.20 19.52 20.10
C LEU A 317 22.08 21.01 20.44
N LEU A 318 22.93 21.54 21.33
CA LEU A 318 22.99 22.98 21.62
C LEU A 318 23.40 23.76 20.37
N ALA A 319 24.39 23.27 19.62
CA ALA A 319 24.79 23.87 18.35
C ALA A 319 23.63 23.90 17.33
N ALA A 320 22.80 22.84 17.28
CA ALA A 320 21.60 22.81 16.44
C ALA A 320 20.56 23.86 16.87
N ILE A 321 20.37 24.03 18.17
CA ILE A 321 19.47 25.05 18.72
C ILE A 321 19.95 26.46 18.34
N GLU A 322 21.24 26.74 18.52
CA GLU A 322 21.83 28.04 18.17
C GLU A 322 21.75 28.33 16.66
N ARG A 323 21.96 27.34 15.79
CA ARG A 323 21.71 27.50 14.35
C ARG A 323 20.27 27.91 14.07
N GLY A 324 19.30 27.31 14.75
CA GLY A 324 17.88 27.64 14.59
C GLY A 324 17.53 29.04 15.10
N LYS A 325 18.16 29.47 16.19
CA LYS A 325 18.03 30.83 16.73
C LYS A 325 18.63 31.88 15.79
N ALA A 326 19.74 31.55 15.13
CA ALA A 326 20.47 32.45 14.23
C ALA A 326 19.83 32.65 12.85
N VAL A 327 18.78 31.89 12.49
CA VAL A 327 18.05 32.08 11.23
C VAL A 327 17.50 33.51 11.14
N SER A 328 17.69 34.18 9.99
CA SER A 328 17.20 35.54 9.77
C SER A 328 15.66 35.57 9.82
N ASP A 329 15.05 36.72 10.15
CA ASP A 329 13.58 36.85 10.17
C ASP A 329 12.93 36.57 8.80
N ASP A 330 13.65 36.89 7.72
CA ASP A 330 13.23 36.67 6.34
C ASP A 330 13.23 35.17 5.97
N ASP A 331 14.16 34.39 6.54
CA ASP A 331 14.33 32.95 6.28
C ASP A 331 13.56 32.05 7.27
N LEU A 332 12.78 32.63 8.18
CA LEU A 332 12.01 31.84 9.14
C LEU A 332 10.95 30.99 8.43
N PRO A 333 10.82 29.69 8.80
CA PRO A 333 9.81 28.81 8.22
C PRO A 333 8.41 29.42 8.31
N GLU A 334 7.61 29.18 7.27
CA GLU A 334 6.20 29.52 7.32
C GLU A 334 5.48 28.67 8.35
N ARG A 335 4.54 29.30 9.05
CA ARG A 335 3.70 28.56 10.00
C ARG A 335 2.75 27.68 9.20
N VAL A 336 2.83 26.37 9.42
CA VAL A 336 1.82 25.43 8.94
C VAL A 336 0.47 25.83 9.52
N ARG A 337 -0.36 26.51 8.72
CA ARG A 337 -1.73 26.86 9.08
C ARG A 337 -2.54 25.57 9.11
N ARG A 338 -2.64 24.95 10.27
CA ARG A 338 -3.66 23.92 10.50
C ARG A 338 -5.01 24.63 10.62
N GLU A 339 -5.73 24.72 9.51
CA GLU A 339 -7.16 24.97 9.53
C GLU A 339 -7.82 23.69 10.05
N GLY A 340 -7.87 23.58 11.38
CA GLY A 340 -8.50 22.45 12.04
C GLY A 340 -9.99 22.35 11.70
N PRO A 341 -10.59 21.16 11.85
CA PRO A 341 -12.01 20.92 11.60
C PRO A 341 -12.95 21.84 12.41
N ASP A 342 -12.45 22.44 13.51
CA ASP A 342 -13.24 23.27 14.41
C ASP A 342 -13.46 24.72 13.92
N LYS A 343 -12.85 25.15 12.80
CA LYS A 343 -13.01 26.54 12.34
C LYS A 343 -14.25 26.78 11.50
N ASN A 344 -14.84 25.74 10.92
CA ASN A 344 -16.04 25.86 10.11
C ASN A 344 -16.99 24.67 10.36
N PRO A 345 -17.93 24.80 11.32
CA PRO A 345 -18.91 23.77 11.63
C PRO A 345 -19.68 23.28 10.40
N ASP A 346 -19.95 24.18 9.44
CA ASP A 346 -20.69 23.85 8.22
C ASP A 346 -19.85 22.96 7.28
N GLU A 347 -18.54 23.20 7.17
CA GLU A 347 -17.62 22.34 6.41
C GLU A 347 -17.63 20.90 6.94
N HIS A 348 -17.70 20.74 8.27
CA HIS A 348 -17.79 19.43 8.90
C HIS A 348 -19.09 18.72 8.57
N VAL A 349 -20.23 19.39 8.74
CA VAL A 349 -21.56 18.83 8.49
C VAL A 349 -21.72 18.45 7.01
N LEU A 350 -21.34 19.33 6.09
CA LEU A 350 -21.36 19.05 4.66
C LEU A 350 -20.42 17.89 4.31
N GLY A 351 -19.22 17.83 4.90
CA GLY A 351 -18.30 16.71 4.73
C GLY A 351 -18.88 15.37 5.19
N GLN A 352 -19.66 15.35 6.27
CA GLN A 352 -20.36 14.14 6.73
C GLN A 352 -21.47 13.72 5.75
N LEU A 353 -22.26 14.67 5.26
CA LEU A 353 -23.30 14.43 4.25
C LEU A 353 -22.70 13.82 2.98
N LEU A 354 -21.67 14.45 2.42
CA LEU A 354 -20.95 13.94 1.25
C LEU A 354 -20.30 12.59 1.53
N GLY A 355 -19.86 12.34 2.76
CA GLY A 355 -19.32 11.06 3.18
C GLY A 355 -20.32 9.91 3.11
N ILE A 356 -21.61 10.17 3.38
CA ILE A 356 -22.69 9.19 3.22
C ILE A 356 -22.93 8.92 1.73
N ALA A 357 -23.05 9.98 0.92
CA ALA A 357 -23.26 9.85 -0.53
C ALA A 357 -22.12 9.07 -1.20
N LEU A 358 -20.86 9.41 -0.89
CA LEU A 358 -19.68 8.70 -1.40
C LEU A 358 -19.71 7.22 -1.03
N SER A 359 -20.12 6.89 0.21
CA SER A 359 -20.16 5.49 0.66
C SER A 359 -21.21 4.69 -0.11
N SER A 360 -22.36 5.31 -0.42
CA SER A 360 -23.40 4.70 -1.25
C SER A 360 -22.90 4.40 -2.66
N LEU A 361 -22.31 5.40 -3.33
CA LEU A 361 -21.75 5.25 -4.68
C LEU A 361 -20.63 4.21 -4.73
N CYS A 362 -19.75 4.21 -3.73
CA CYS A 362 -18.69 3.20 -3.62
C CYS A 362 -19.25 1.78 -3.49
N ASN A 363 -20.32 1.59 -2.73
CA ASN A 363 -20.96 0.28 -2.61
C ASN A 363 -21.64 -0.14 -3.92
N GLU A 364 -22.37 0.77 -4.57
CA GLU A 364 -23.05 0.53 -5.85
C GLU A 364 -22.08 0.18 -6.98
N HIS A 365 -20.96 0.90 -7.03
CA HIS A 365 -19.93 0.66 -8.03
C HIS A 365 -18.88 -0.36 -7.60
N GLU A 366 -18.99 -1.01 -6.44
CA GLU A 366 -17.98 -1.97 -5.95
C GLU A 366 -16.56 -1.38 -5.96
N VAL A 367 -16.40 -0.20 -5.37
CA VAL A 367 -15.12 0.48 -5.18
C VAL A 367 -14.91 0.70 -3.69
N ALA A 368 -13.70 0.49 -3.20
CA ALA A 368 -13.36 0.76 -1.83
C ALA A 368 -13.38 2.26 -1.55
N ARG A 369 -14.19 2.66 -0.57
CA ARG A 369 -14.35 4.05 -0.15
C ARG A 369 -13.02 4.74 0.16
N THR A 370 -12.10 4.03 0.80
CA THR A 370 -10.78 4.54 1.20
C THR A 370 -9.86 4.83 0.00
N ILE A 371 -10.07 4.18 -1.15
CA ILE A 371 -9.41 4.53 -2.42
C ILE A 371 -10.11 5.73 -3.06
N ALA A 372 -11.45 5.73 -3.09
CA ALA A 372 -12.22 6.81 -3.70
C ALA A 372 -11.99 8.16 -3.00
N GLY A 373 -12.07 8.22 -1.67
CA GLY A 373 -11.82 9.45 -0.92
C GLY A 373 -11.93 9.31 0.60
N THR A 374 -11.18 10.16 1.29
CA THR A 374 -11.15 10.27 2.75
C THR A 374 -12.03 11.41 3.25
N ALA A 375 -12.25 11.47 4.57
CA ALA A 375 -12.91 12.62 5.18
C ALA A 375 -12.15 13.94 4.96
N LYS A 376 -10.82 13.88 4.74
CA LYS A 376 -10.01 15.05 4.41
C LYS A 376 -10.35 15.54 2.99
N ASP A 377 -10.36 14.63 2.01
CA ASP A 377 -10.66 14.96 0.61
C ASP A 377 -12.07 15.56 0.46
N LEU A 378 -13.05 15.04 1.22
CA LEU A 378 -14.42 15.59 1.25
C LEU A 378 -14.46 17.03 1.77
N ARG A 379 -13.73 17.32 2.84
CA ARG A 379 -13.64 18.68 3.39
C ARG A 379 -12.94 19.64 2.44
N GLU A 380 -11.88 19.18 1.77
CA GLU A 380 -11.19 19.95 0.72
C GLU A 380 -12.12 20.26 -0.44
N LEU A 381 -12.94 19.29 -0.87
CA LEU A 381 -13.97 19.51 -1.89
C LEU A 381 -14.99 20.56 -1.45
N VAL A 382 -15.56 20.43 -0.24
CA VAL A 382 -16.52 21.42 0.31
C VAL A 382 -15.92 22.81 0.33
N ARG A 383 -14.69 22.95 0.83
CA ARG A 383 -14.02 24.25 0.93
C ARG A 383 -13.77 24.89 -0.42
N TRP A 384 -13.19 24.13 -1.35
CA TRP A 384 -12.94 24.61 -2.71
C TRP A 384 -14.23 25.02 -3.42
N HIS A 385 -15.29 24.24 -3.22
CA HIS A 385 -16.59 24.49 -3.82
C HIS A 385 -17.27 25.74 -3.24
N THR A 386 -17.35 25.85 -1.91
CA THR A 386 -17.98 26.99 -1.21
C THR A 386 -17.21 28.30 -1.38
N ALA A 387 -15.90 28.23 -1.66
CA ALA A 387 -15.08 29.38 -2.04
C ALA A 387 -15.31 29.85 -3.49
N GLY A 388 -16.26 29.26 -4.23
CA GLY A 388 -16.57 29.66 -5.61
C GLY A 388 -15.61 29.09 -6.65
N ARG A 389 -14.98 27.93 -6.38
CA ARG A 389 -14.07 27.22 -7.29
C ARG A 389 -12.95 28.15 -7.82
N PRO A 390 -12.17 28.79 -6.92
CA PRO A 390 -11.24 29.85 -7.28
C PRO A 390 -10.21 29.39 -8.32
N GLU A 391 -9.97 30.23 -9.32
CA GLU A 391 -8.91 30.02 -10.30
C GLU A 391 -7.53 30.07 -9.64
N GLY A 392 -6.59 29.25 -10.12
CA GLY A 392 -5.22 29.19 -9.61
C GLY A 392 -5.03 28.41 -8.29
N VAL A 393 -6.10 27.85 -7.72
CA VAL A 393 -6.04 26.92 -6.58
C VAL A 393 -6.04 25.48 -7.08
N GLU A 394 -5.26 24.61 -6.44
CA GLU A 394 -5.23 23.18 -6.77
C GLU A 394 -6.63 22.56 -6.65
N VAL A 395 -7.04 21.86 -7.70
CA VAL A 395 -8.36 21.22 -7.76
C VAL A 395 -8.39 20.01 -6.82
N PRO A 396 -9.38 19.90 -5.91
CA PRO A 396 -9.46 18.78 -4.99
C PRO A 396 -9.48 17.43 -5.70
N LEU A 397 -8.88 16.41 -5.08
CA LEU A 397 -8.76 15.08 -5.64
C LEU A 397 -10.10 14.50 -6.13
N LEU A 398 -11.17 14.69 -5.36
CA LEU A 398 -12.52 14.22 -5.70
C LEU A 398 -13.13 14.91 -6.94
N ALA A 399 -12.64 16.09 -7.32
CA ALA A 399 -13.08 16.84 -8.49
C ALA A 399 -12.21 16.58 -9.73
N THR A 400 -11.32 15.57 -9.70
CA THR A 400 -10.39 15.25 -10.81
C THR A 400 -10.47 13.79 -11.25
N GLY A 401 -10.11 13.55 -12.52
CA GLY A 401 -9.96 12.22 -13.10
C GLY A 401 -11.15 11.30 -12.87
N TRP A 402 -10.85 10.03 -12.62
CA TRP A 402 -11.87 8.99 -12.42
C TRP A 402 -12.73 9.20 -11.17
N ARG A 403 -12.24 9.90 -10.15
CA ARG A 403 -13.03 10.21 -8.95
C ARG A 403 -14.13 11.20 -9.26
N LYS A 404 -13.86 12.16 -10.15
CA LYS A 404 -14.88 13.08 -10.66
C LYS A 404 -16.01 12.31 -11.35
N GLU A 405 -15.63 11.35 -12.22
CA GLU A 405 -16.56 10.48 -12.94
C GLU A 405 -17.37 9.60 -12.00
N LEU A 406 -16.72 8.97 -11.01
CA LEU A 406 -17.38 8.08 -10.06
C LEU A 406 -18.33 8.83 -9.11
N CYS A 407 -17.87 9.94 -8.54
CA CYS A 407 -18.58 10.58 -7.43
C CYS A 407 -18.48 12.11 -7.41
N GLY A 408 -17.39 12.70 -7.88
CA GLY A 408 -17.15 14.14 -7.71
C GLY A 408 -18.24 15.01 -8.28
N GLN A 409 -18.76 14.69 -9.47
CA GLN A 409 -19.85 15.47 -10.06
C GLN A 409 -21.12 15.41 -9.21
N LEU A 410 -21.53 14.21 -8.77
CA LEU A 410 -22.69 14.06 -7.89
C LEU A 410 -22.51 14.79 -6.56
N LEU A 411 -21.32 14.73 -5.99
CA LEU A 411 -21.00 15.40 -4.73
C LEU A 411 -21.08 16.93 -4.88
N THR A 412 -20.62 17.50 -6.00
CA THR A 412 -20.78 18.94 -6.27
C THR A 412 -22.23 19.32 -6.54
N ASP A 413 -22.97 18.52 -7.31
CA ASP A 413 -24.39 18.77 -7.59
C ASP A 413 -25.25 18.72 -6.31
N LEU A 414 -24.87 17.88 -5.33
CA LEU A 414 -25.50 17.85 -4.01
C LEU A 414 -25.21 19.13 -3.20
N LEU A 415 -24.01 19.71 -3.34
CA LEU A 415 -23.67 20.99 -2.71
C LEU A 415 -24.38 22.18 -3.39
N ASP A 416 -24.57 22.11 -4.70
CA ASP A 416 -25.31 23.10 -5.49
C ASP A 416 -26.83 23.01 -5.26
N GLY A 417 -27.31 21.94 -4.62
CA GLY A 417 -28.74 21.69 -4.38
C GLY A 417 -29.50 21.23 -5.63
N GLU A 418 -28.79 20.85 -6.70
CA GLU A 418 -29.38 20.31 -7.93
C GLU A 418 -29.89 18.87 -7.76
N ILE A 419 -29.33 18.15 -6.78
CA ILE A 419 -29.67 16.77 -6.46
C ILE A 419 -30.17 16.68 -5.03
N ALA A 420 -31.23 15.91 -4.81
CA ALA A 420 -31.68 15.48 -3.49
C ALA A 420 -31.22 14.05 -3.20
N MET A 421 -30.75 13.79 -1.99
CA MET A 421 -30.45 12.45 -1.48
C MET A 421 -31.58 11.99 -0.55
N ARG A 422 -32.20 10.85 -0.83
CA ARG A 422 -33.29 10.29 -0.01
C ARG A 422 -33.13 8.78 0.19
N VAL A 423 -33.74 8.26 1.25
CA VAL A 423 -33.88 6.81 1.45
C VAL A 423 -34.97 6.30 0.51
N ALA A 424 -34.60 5.48 -0.47
CA ALA A 424 -35.54 4.86 -1.42
C ALA A 424 -36.12 3.56 -0.85
N ASP A 425 -35.25 2.64 -0.43
CA ASP A 425 -35.62 1.39 0.21
C ASP A 425 -34.66 1.08 1.35
N ALA A 426 -35.12 1.23 2.59
CA ALA A 426 -34.32 0.95 3.78
C ALA A 426 -33.88 -0.52 3.93
N LYS A 427 -34.44 -1.44 3.13
CA LYS A 427 -34.10 -2.86 3.13
C LYS A 427 -33.36 -3.31 1.86
N GLY A 428 -33.16 -2.42 0.89
CA GLY A 428 -32.45 -2.73 -0.35
C GLY A 428 -30.93 -2.69 -0.20
N ASP A 429 -30.22 -3.30 -1.15
CA ASP A 429 -28.75 -3.33 -1.18
C ASP A 429 -28.14 -1.91 -1.37
N HIS A 430 -28.89 -1.02 -2.02
CA HIS A 430 -28.57 0.39 -2.22
C HIS A 430 -29.72 1.25 -1.66
N PRO A 431 -29.69 1.59 -0.36
CA PRO A 431 -30.84 2.20 0.30
C PRO A 431 -31.06 3.67 -0.05
N LEU A 432 -30.07 4.33 -0.68
CA LEU A 432 -30.12 5.74 -1.03
C LEU A 432 -30.37 5.93 -2.53
N SER A 433 -31.15 6.95 -2.88
CA SER A 433 -31.35 7.42 -4.24
C SER A 433 -30.99 8.89 -4.37
N PHE A 434 -30.55 9.26 -5.58
CA PHE A 434 -30.14 10.61 -5.94
C PHE A 434 -31.01 11.08 -7.10
N GLU A 435 -31.80 12.13 -6.87
CA GLU A 435 -32.78 12.63 -7.83
C GLU A 435 -32.47 14.08 -8.18
N ARG A 436 -32.41 14.41 -9.48
CA ARG A 436 -32.33 15.81 -9.90
C ARG A 436 -33.67 16.50 -9.63
N GLY A 437 -33.60 17.64 -8.97
CA GLY A 437 -34.74 18.48 -8.59
C GLY A 437 -35.40 19.20 -9.75
#